data_AF-A0A355REH7-F1
#
_entry.id   AF-A0A355REH7-F1
#
_cell.length_a   1.000
_cell.length_b   1.000
_cell.length_c   1.000
_cell.angle_alpha   90.00
_cell.angle_beta   90.00
_cell.angle_gamma   90.00
#
_symmetry.space_group_name_H-M   'P 1'
#
loop_
_entity.id
_entity.type
_entity.pdbx_description
1 polymer ?
#
loop_
_entity_poly.entity_id
_entity_poly.type
_entity_poly.pdbx_seq_one_letter_code
_entity_poly.pdbx_strand_id
1 'polypeptide(L)'
;CAFCCILKGEDGGTITEIEAIEMYKALSVLQDDPDGRNWAPKACPSLDPETLACRAYEARPVICRSYISTSVKACEKATKGEAATGQGTLPPYHTYLAAHGISRAALKGTKRVSTYSLFELASQAIDGASLETALARSKHSASELEAELKRSKQDLSRAR
;
A
#
# COMPACT_ATOMS: atom_id res chain seq x y z
N CYS A 1 -10.10 -0.52 11.58
CA CYS A 1 -9.54 -1.64 12.37
C CYS A 1 -8.12 -1.92 11.87
N ALA A 2 -7.28 -2.58 12.67
CA ALA A 2 -5.89 -2.84 12.30
C ALA A 2 -5.70 -3.86 11.16
N PHE A 3 -6.70 -4.72 10.92
CA PHE A 3 -6.63 -5.76 9.88
C PHE A 3 -6.49 -5.21 8.45
N CYS A 4 -6.87 -3.96 8.17
CA CYS A 4 -6.57 -3.34 6.87
C CYS A 4 -5.06 -3.13 6.65
N CYS A 5 -4.26 -3.14 7.73
CA CYS A 5 -2.82 -3.10 7.67
C CYS A 5 -2.20 -4.48 7.46
N ILE A 6 -2.95 -5.58 7.50
CA ILE A 6 -2.47 -6.87 7.01
C ILE A 6 -2.60 -6.87 5.49
N LEU A 7 -1.49 -6.59 4.85
CA LEU A 7 -1.44 -6.27 3.45
C LEU A 7 -1.61 -7.53 2.59
N LYS A 8 -2.48 -7.43 1.58
CA LYS A 8 -2.70 -8.51 0.62
C LYS A 8 -1.76 -8.36 -0.58
N GLY A 9 -1.37 -9.50 -1.16
CA GLY A 9 -0.35 -9.54 -2.21
C GLY A 9 1.06 -9.35 -1.66
N GLU A 10 2.02 -9.10 -2.55
CA GLU A 10 3.42 -8.81 -2.18
C GLU A 10 3.69 -7.31 -2.05
N ASP A 11 3.00 -6.47 -2.84
CA ASP A 11 3.16 -5.01 -2.77
C ASP A 11 2.55 -4.36 -1.53
N GLY A 12 1.48 -4.98 -1.03
CA GLY A 12 0.61 -4.37 -0.04
C GLY A 12 -0.08 -3.06 -0.43
N GLY A 13 0.05 -2.65 -1.69
CA GLY A 13 -0.57 -1.47 -2.27
C GLY A 13 0.39 -0.78 -3.25
N THR A 14 -0.14 -0.37 -4.40
CA THR A 14 0.61 0.46 -5.35
C THR A 14 0.53 1.92 -4.94
N ILE A 15 1.70 2.55 -4.73
CA ILE A 15 1.80 3.96 -4.34
C ILE A 15 2.68 4.76 -5.33
N THR A 16 2.53 6.08 -5.30
CA THR A 16 3.36 7.00 -6.09
C THR A 16 4.72 7.27 -5.46
N GLU A 17 5.59 7.88 -6.23
CA GLU A 17 6.87 8.41 -5.72
C GLU A 17 6.67 9.42 -4.58
N ILE A 18 5.67 10.32 -4.68
CA ILE A 18 5.43 11.33 -3.64
C ILE A 18 4.95 10.67 -2.34
N GLU A 19 3.98 9.75 -2.42
CA GLU A 19 3.51 9.01 -1.26
C GLU A 19 4.62 8.13 -0.69
N ALA A 20 5.49 7.55 -1.52
CA ALA A 20 6.62 6.79 -1.05
C ALA A 20 7.61 7.65 -0.26
N ILE A 21 7.92 8.86 -0.74
CA ILE A 21 8.80 9.78 -0.03
C ILE A 21 8.17 10.24 1.29
N GLU A 22 6.87 10.57 1.29
CA GLU A 22 6.14 10.99 2.51
C GLU A 22 6.07 9.86 3.54
N MET A 23 5.74 8.65 3.08
CA MET A 23 5.68 7.46 3.94
C MET A 23 7.06 7.13 4.52
N TYR A 24 8.12 7.17 3.71
CA TYR A 24 9.48 6.95 4.19
C TYR A 24 9.85 7.95 5.28
N LYS A 25 9.62 9.25 5.05
CA LYS A 25 9.93 10.30 6.04
C LYS A 25 9.19 10.10 7.36
N ALA A 26 7.94 9.65 7.29
CA ALA A 26 7.13 9.38 8.48
C ALA A 26 7.63 8.16 9.26
N LEU A 27 8.24 7.18 8.59
CA LEU A 27 8.68 5.93 9.19
C LEU A 27 10.15 5.89 9.58
N SER A 28 11.03 6.64 8.91
CA SER A 28 12.48 6.59 9.16
C SER A 28 12.86 7.02 10.58
N VAL A 29 11.98 7.74 11.28
CA VAL A 29 12.17 8.12 12.69
C VAL A 29 11.94 6.96 13.66
N LEU A 30 11.36 5.85 13.18
CA LEU A 30 11.04 4.63 13.93
C LEU A 30 12.01 3.50 13.55
N GLN A 31 13.20 3.85 13.10
CA GLN A 31 14.21 2.88 12.68
C GLN A 31 14.48 1.89 13.81
N ASP A 32 14.54 0.59 13.46
CA ASP A 32 14.80 -0.53 14.36
C ASP A 32 13.74 -0.74 15.48
N ASP A 33 12.68 0.08 15.51
CA ASP A 33 11.56 -0.14 16.43
C ASP A 33 10.78 -1.41 16.02
N PRO A 34 10.22 -2.16 17.00
CA PRO A 34 9.20 -3.16 16.73
C PRO A 34 8.07 -2.60 15.84
N ASP A 35 7.62 -3.40 14.90
CA ASP A 35 6.59 -2.99 13.94
C ASP A 35 5.50 -4.05 13.74
N GLY A 36 4.55 -3.75 12.85
CA GLY A 36 3.43 -4.62 12.53
C GLY A 36 3.83 -6.07 12.23
N ARG A 37 5.01 -6.31 11.64
CA ARG A 37 5.51 -7.66 11.30
C ARG A 37 5.67 -8.54 12.54
N ASN A 38 5.87 -7.95 13.73
CA ASN A 38 5.89 -8.67 15.01
C ASN A 38 4.49 -9.16 15.44
N TRP A 39 3.43 -8.48 15.01
CA TRP A 39 2.05 -8.92 15.26
C TRP A 39 1.56 -9.92 14.20
N ALA A 40 1.84 -9.66 12.92
CA ALA A 40 1.54 -10.58 11.82
C ALA A 40 2.55 -10.42 10.68
N PRO A 41 3.08 -11.50 10.06
CA PRO A 41 4.16 -11.39 9.06
C PRO A 41 3.90 -10.47 7.87
N LYS A 42 2.62 -10.27 7.49
CA LYS A 42 2.21 -9.39 6.39
C LYS A 42 1.62 -8.05 6.84
N ALA A 43 1.72 -7.72 8.12
CA ALA A 43 1.27 -6.43 8.60
C ALA A 43 2.23 -5.32 8.16
N CYS A 44 1.67 -4.18 7.79
CA CYS A 44 2.41 -3.01 7.38
C CYS A 44 3.38 -2.58 8.50
N PRO A 45 4.66 -2.32 8.18
CA PRO A 45 5.65 -1.81 9.14
C PRO A 45 5.25 -0.48 9.83
N SER A 46 4.32 0.27 9.24
CA SER A 46 3.78 1.46 9.91
C SER A 46 2.90 1.17 11.12
N LEU A 47 2.43 -0.06 11.28
CA LEU A 47 1.58 -0.46 12.40
C LEU A 47 2.41 -0.59 13.66
N ASP A 48 1.93 -0.02 14.76
CA ASP A 48 2.41 -0.30 16.10
C ASP A 48 1.93 -1.71 16.52
N PRO A 49 2.83 -2.64 16.88
CA PRO A 49 2.44 -4.01 17.22
C PRO A 49 1.68 -4.15 18.55
N GLU A 50 1.81 -3.19 19.45
CA GLU A 50 1.15 -3.21 20.76
C GLU A 50 -0.23 -2.54 20.67
N THR A 51 -0.29 -1.34 20.11
CA THR A 51 -1.54 -0.54 20.05
C THR A 51 -2.38 -0.83 18.82
N LEU A 52 -1.79 -1.46 17.80
CA LEU A 52 -2.40 -1.72 16.49
C LEU A 52 -2.88 -0.45 15.78
N ALA A 53 -2.26 0.69 16.11
CA ALA A 53 -2.48 1.98 15.46
C ALA A 53 -1.43 2.24 14.37
N CYS A 54 -1.79 2.99 13.33
CA CYS A 54 -0.83 3.39 12.30
C CYS A 54 0.00 4.57 12.80
N ARG A 55 1.31 4.39 12.91
CA ARG A 55 2.27 5.42 13.35
C ARG A 55 2.55 6.47 12.28
N ALA A 56 2.16 6.21 11.03
CA ALA A 56 2.25 7.14 9.90
C ALA A 56 0.86 7.58 9.39
N TYR A 57 -0.09 7.79 10.31
CA TYR A 57 -1.50 8.02 9.97
C TYR A 57 -1.72 9.19 8.98
N GLU A 58 -0.98 10.28 9.14
CA GLU A 58 -1.09 11.46 8.27
C GLU A 58 -0.44 11.23 6.89
N ALA A 59 0.59 10.40 6.81
CA ALA A 59 1.26 10.04 5.56
C ALA A 59 0.57 8.90 4.80
N ARG A 60 -0.61 8.43 5.27
CA ARG A 60 -1.31 7.31 4.65
C ARG A 60 -1.57 7.56 3.16
N PRO A 61 -1.11 6.66 2.27
CA PRO A 61 -1.39 6.74 0.84
C PRO A 61 -2.88 6.63 0.50
N VAL A 62 -3.23 6.96 -0.74
CA VAL A 62 -4.62 6.91 -1.24
C VAL A 62 -5.22 5.51 -1.08
N ILE A 63 -4.44 4.44 -1.27
CA ILE A 63 -4.91 3.06 -1.04
C ILE A 63 -5.41 2.86 0.40
N CYS A 64 -4.64 3.31 1.39
CA CYS A 64 -5.00 3.18 2.81
C CYS A 64 -6.19 4.06 3.19
N ARG A 65 -6.31 5.24 2.57
CA ARG A 65 -7.45 6.16 2.78
C ARG A 65 -8.74 5.68 2.11
N SER A 66 -8.61 4.88 1.05
CA SER A 66 -9.74 4.37 0.27
C SER A 66 -10.18 2.99 0.71
N TYR A 67 -9.39 2.27 1.51
CA TYR A 67 -9.78 0.96 2.02
C TYR A 67 -10.80 1.11 3.14
N ILE A 68 -11.98 0.52 2.95
CA ILE A 68 -13.05 0.49 3.94
C ILE A 68 -13.43 -0.94 4.25
N SER A 69 -13.87 -1.17 5.49
CA SER A 69 -14.61 -2.36 5.85
C SER A 69 -15.73 -2.02 6.82
N THR A 70 -16.88 -2.63 6.61
CA THR A 70 -18.05 -2.48 7.49
C THR A 70 -18.03 -3.44 8.68
N SER A 71 -17.06 -4.38 8.73
CA SER A 71 -17.00 -5.39 9.79
C SER A 71 -15.57 -5.79 10.13
N VAL A 72 -15.20 -5.62 11.39
CA VAL A 72 -13.90 -6.05 11.94
C VAL A 72 -13.74 -7.57 11.81
N LYS A 73 -14.81 -8.33 12.09
CA LYS A 73 -14.82 -9.80 11.96
C LYS A 73 -14.61 -10.25 10.52
N ALA A 74 -15.17 -9.52 9.55
CA ALA A 74 -14.96 -9.81 8.12
C ALA A 74 -13.50 -9.58 7.73
N CYS A 75 -12.88 -8.50 8.22
CA CYS A 75 -11.46 -8.27 7.99
C CYS A 75 -10.59 -9.37 8.61
N GLU A 76 -10.84 -9.76 9.86
CA GLU A 76 -10.07 -10.83 10.51
C GLU A 76 -10.13 -12.13 9.69
N LYS A 77 -11.33 -12.55 9.28
CA LYS A 77 -11.51 -13.72 8.40
C LYS A 77 -10.73 -13.58 7.09
N ALA A 78 -10.84 -12.42 6.44
CA ALA A 78 -10.14 -12.15 5.19
C ALA A 78 -8.61 -12.23 5.32
N THR A 79 -8.06 -11.94 6.51
CA THR A 79 -6.61 -12.07 6.78
C THR A 79 -6.17 -13.50 7.00
N LYS A 80 -7.09 -14.39 7.39
CA LYS A 80 -6.87 -15.85 7.48
C LYS A 80 -7.10 -16.56 6.14
N GLY A 81 -7.38 -15.81 5.07
CA GLY A 81 -7.68 -16.35 3.74
C GLY A 81 -9.12 -16.83 3.57
N GLU A 82 -9.99 -16.61 4.57
CA GLU A 82 -11.40 -16.99 4.49
C GLU A 82 -12.19 -16.00 3.64
N ALA A 83 -13.25 -16.50 2.99
CA ALA A 83 -14.20 -15.66 2.29
C ALA A 83 -14.95 -14.75 3.27
N ALA A 84 -14.91 -13.44 3.01
CA ALA A 84 -15.61 -12.44 3.80
C ALA A 84 -16.14 -11.34 2.88
N THR A 85 -17.27 -10.74 3.24
CA THR A 85 -17.91 -9.65 2.50
C THR A 85 -17.87 -8.35 3.30
N GLY A 86 -17.92 -7.22 2.60
CA GLY A 86 -17.98 -5.89 3.22
C GLY A 86 -16.66 -5.13 3.32
N GLN A 87 -15.54 -5.72 2.86
CA GLN A 87 -14.25 -5.05 2.72
C GLN A 87 -13.89 -4.75 1.27
N GLY A 88 -13.26 -3.61 1.01
CA GLY A 88 -12.82 -3.24 -0.33
C GLY A 88 -12.27 -1.81 -0.42
N THR A 89 -11.81 -1.43 -1.61
CA THR A 89 -11.37 -0.07 -1.91
C THR A 89 -12.52 0.74 -2.51
N LEU A 90 -12.69 1.97 -2.03
CA LEU A 90 -13.64 2.91 -2.58
C LEU A 90 -13.22 3.38 -3.99
N PRO A 91 -14.18 3.88 -4.82
CA PRO A 91 -13.92 4.36 -6.17
C PRO A 91 -12.73 5.30 -6.36
N PRO A 92 -12.41 6.23 -5.43
CA PRO A 92 -11.27 7.13 -5.59
C PRO A 92 -9.93 6.43 -5.83
N TYR A 93 -9.71 5.23 -5.25
CA TYR A 93 -8.48 4.46 -5.51
C TYR A 93 -8.36 4.04 -6.97
N HIS A 94 -9.48 3.62 -7.58
CA HIS A 94 -9.50 3.19 -8.97
C HIS A 94 -9.28 4.37 -9.93
N THR A 95 -9.86 5.55 -9.62
CA THR A 95 -9.59 6.79 -10.36
C THR A 95 -8.13 7.22 -10.23
N TYR A 96 -7.56 7.12 -9.04
CA TYR A 96 -6.16 7.39 -8.76
C TYR A 96 -5.23 6.50 -9.61
N LEU A 97 -5.47 5.19 -9.66
CA LEU A 97 -4.69 4.27 -10.49
C LEU A 97 -4.79 4.63 -11.98
N ALA A 98 -6.00 4.93 -12.47
CA ALA A 98 -6.24 5.33 -13.85
C ALA A 98 -5.47 6.62 -14.21
N ALA A 99 -5.46 7.61 -13.30
CA ALA A 99 -4.69 8.85 -13.48
C ALA A 99 -3.18 8.58 -13.59
N HIS A 100 -2.64 7.62 -12.83
CA HIS A 100 -1.24 7.19 -12.97
C HIS A 100 -0.97 6.50 -14.29
N GLY A 101 -1.89 5.64 -14.74
CA GLY A 101 -1.81 5.01 -16.07
C GLY A 101 -1.73 6.04 -17.19
N ILE A 102 -2.62 7.05 -17.16
CA ILE A 102 -2.63 8.16 -18.13
C ILE A 102 -1.33 8.96 -18.05
N SER A 103 -0.89 9.31 -16.85
CA SER A 103 0.35 10.08 -16.64
C SER A 103 1.57 9.35 -17.21
N ARG A 104 1.66 8.02 -16.99
CA ARG A 104 2.74 7.19 -17.54
C ARG A 104 2.71 7.14 -19.06
N ALA A 105 1.52 7.04 -19.66
CA ALA A 105 1.37 7.05 -21.11
C ALA A 105 1.73 8.43 -21.72
N ALA A 106 1.25 9.51 -21.13
CA ALA A 106 1.47 10.88 -21.60
C ALA A 106 2.94 11.32 -21.52
N LEU A 107 3.68 10.85 -20.50
CA LEU A 107 5.08 11.20 -20.27
C LEU A 107 6.08 10.19 -20.87
N LYS A 108 5.60 9.20 -21.62
CA LYS A 108 6.45 8.18 -22.24
C LYS A 108 7.53 8.85 -23.11
N GLY A 109 8.78 8.44 -22.92
CA GLY A 109 9.95 9.01 -23.60
C GLY A 109 10.45 10.34 -23.03
N THR A 110 9.72 10.96 -22.09
CA THR A 110 10.10 12.23 -21.45
C THR A 110 10.51 12.02 -19.99
N LYS A 111 9.66 11.37 -19.18
CA LYS A 111 9.92 11.09 -17.77
C LYS A 111 9.35 9.74 -17.38
N ARG A 112 10.12 8.96 -16.61
CA ARG A 112 9.61 7.72 -16.01
C ARG A 112 8.66 8.04 -14.85
N VAL A 113 7.39 7.70 -15.00
CA VAL A 113 6.40 7.74 -13.91
C VAL A 113 6.46 6.41 -13.16
N SER A 114 7.17 6.38 -12.04
CA SER A 114 7.39 5.17 -11.24
C SER A 114 6.25 4.93 -10.25
N THR A 115 6.06 3.67 -9.89
CA THR A 115 5.17 3.22 -8.81
C THR A 115 5.98 2.34 -7.86
N TYR A 116 5.53 2.24 -6.62
CA TYR A 116 6.30 1.58 -5.56
C TYR A 116 5.40 0.68 -4.70
N SER A 117 6.03 -0.32 -4.10
CA SER A 117 5.42 -1.26 -3.16
C SER A 117 5.36 -0.61 -1.79
N LEU A 118 4.16 -0.45 -1.24
CA LEU A 118 3.98 0.11 0.09
C LEU A 118 4.67 -0.74 1.15
N PHE A 119 4.54 -2.07 1.07
CA PHE A 119 5.12 -2.98 2.06
C PHE A 119 6.65 -2.93 2.05
N GLU A 120 7.25 -3.04 0.86
CA GLU A 120 8.71 -3.06 0.72
C GLU A 120 9.30 -1.72 1.15
N LEU A 121 8.73 -0.60 0.70
CA LEU A 121 9.20 0.72 1.08
C LEU A 121 9.14 0.92 2.60
N ALA A 122 8.00 0.60 3.22
CA ALA A 122 7.83 0.76 4.66
C ALA A 122 8.80 -0.13 5.43
N SER A 123 9.09 -1.34 4.92
CA SER A 123 10.08 -2.26 5.53
C SER A 123 11.47 -1.65 5.47
N GLN A 124 11.91 -1.20 4.29
CA GLN A 124 13.21 -0.56 4.12
C GLN A 124 13.38 0.69 4.99
N ALA A 125 12.30 1.47 5.22
CA ALA A 125 12.34 2.65 6.08
C ALA A 125 12.58 2.30 7.55
N ILE A 126 11.90 1.27 8.07
CA ILE A 126 12.07 0.79 9.44
C ILE A 126 13.41 0.06 9.61
N ASP A 127 13.84 -0.70 8.60
CA ASP A 127 15.09 -1.46 8.60
C ASP A 127 16.35 -0.57 8.40
N GLY A 128 16.19 0.76 8.42
CA GLY A 128 17.30 1.73 8.42
C GLY A 128 17.94 1.98 7.07
N ALA A 129 17.31 1.58 5.96
CA ALA A 129 17.84 1.88 4.63
C ALA A 129 17.74 3.39 4.33
N SER A 130 18.66 3.91 3.51
CA SER A 130 18.55 5.27 2.98
C SER A 130 17.32 5.43 2.08
N LEU A 131 16.80 6.66 1.93
CA LEU A 131 15.66 6.94 1.05
C LEU A 131 15.92 6.45 -0.39
N GLU A 132 17.12 6.68 -0.91
CA GLU A 132 17.51 6.23 -2.25
C GLU A 132 17.43 4.70 -2.37
N THR A 133 17.97 3.98 -1.40
CA THR A 133 17.92 2.52 -1.35
C THR A 133 16.48 2.01 -1.22
N ALA A 134 15.69 2.62 -0.33
CA ALA A 134 14.29 2.26 -0.12
C ALA A 134 13.46 2.45 -1.39
N LEU A 135 13.62 3.58 -2.09
CA LEU A 135 12.98 3.83 -3.37
C LEU A 135 13.46 2.85 -4.44
N ALA A 136 14.76 2.55 -4.53
CA ALA A 136 15.28 1.62 -5.53
C ALA A 136 14.72 0.20 -5.36
N ARG A 137 14.62 -0.29 -4.11
CA ARG A 137 14.16 -1.65 -3.79
C ARG A 137 12.64 -1.81 -3.90
N SER A 138 11.88 -0.80 -3.49
CA SER A 138 10.42 -0.84 -3.55
C SER A 138 9.84 -0.50 -4.92
N LYS A 139 10.67 -0.05 -5.87
CA LYS A 139 10.21 0.39 -7.18
C LYS A 139 9.72 -0.77 -8.02
N HIS A 140 8.50 -0.61 -8.52
CA HIS A 140 7.86 -1.56 -9.39
C HIS A 140 8.54 -1.71 -10.75
N SER A 141 8.40 -2.92 -11.28
CA SER A 141 8.61 -3.19 -12.69
C SER A 141 7.60 -2.41 -13.54
N ALA A 142 7.85 -2.31 -14.86
CA ALA A 142 6.95 -1.58 -15.74
C ALA A 142 5.53 -2.20 -15.80
N SER A 143 5.45 -3.53 -15.72
CA SER A 143 4.22 -4.32 -15.87
C SER A 143 3.31 -4.33 -14.65
N GLU A 144 3.80 -3.98 -13.46
CA GLU A 144 3.00 -4.05 -12.23
C GLU A 144 1.83 -3.07 -12.21
N LEU A 145 2.03 -1.83 -12.68
CA LEU A 145 0.90 -0.89 -12.79
C LEU A 145 -0.14 -1.38 -13.79
N GLU A 146 0.27 -2.01 -14.89
CA GLU A 146 -0.66 -2.57 -15.88
C GLU A 146 -1.47 -3.73 -15.27
N ALA A 147 -0.81 -4.60 -14.49
CA ALA A 147 -1.47 -5.66 -13.76
C ALA A 147 -2.45 -5.11 -12.72
N GLU A 148 -2.08 -4.06 -11.98
CA GLU A 148 -2.96 -3.42 -10.98
C GLU A 148 -4.15 -2.71 -11.63
N LEU A 149 -3.94 -2.01 -12.75
CA LEU A 149 -5.03 -1.42 -13.55
C LEU A 149 -6.01 -2.49 -14.05
N LYS A 150 -5.50 -3.65 -14.48
CA LYS A 150 -6.33 -4.77 -14.90
C LYS A 150 -7.15 -5.34 -13.73
N ARG A 151 -6.54 -5.54 -12.56
CA ARG A 151 -7.23 -5.97 -11.32
C ARG A 151 -8.30 -4.96 -10.92
N SER A 152 -7.95 -3.68 -10.87
CA SER A 152 -8.86 -2.57 -10.55
C SER A 152 -10.08 -2.54 -11.46
N LYS A 153 -9.92 -2.81 -12.77
CA LYS A 153 -11.05 -2.88 -13.71
C LYS A 153 -11.97 -4.07 -13.41
N GLN A 154 -11.41 -5.21 -13.01
CA GLN A 154 -12.18 -6.40 -12.62
C GLN A 154 -12.99 -6.14 -11.35
N ASP A 155 -12.39 -5.50 -10.35
CA ASP A 155 -13.08 -5.17 -9.10
C ASP A 155 -14.26 -4.22 -9.33
N LEU A 156 -14.07 -3.18 -10.15
CA LEU A 156 -15.17 -2.29 -10.55
C LEU A 156 -16.29 -3.00 -11.31
N SER A 157 -15.96 -4.01 -12.13
CA SER A 157 -16.96 -4.77 -12.88
C SER A 157 -17.81 -5.69 -12.01
N ARG A 158 -17.26 -6.17 -10.88
CA ARG A 158 -17.97 -7.02 -9.90
C ARG A 158 -18.87 -6.23 -8.95
N ALA A 159 -18.64 -4.92 -8.84
CA ALA A 159 -19.41 -4.03 -7.99
C ALA A 159 -20.67 -3.44 -8.69
N ARG A 160 -20.85 -3.71 -9.99
CA ARG A 160 -22.04 -3.38 -10.78
C ARG A 160 -22.98 -4.57 -10.84
#